data_AF-R1ICT9-F1
#
_entry.id   AF-R1ICT9-F1
#
_cell.length_a   1.000
_cell.length_b   1.000
_cell.length_c   1.000
_cell.angle_alpha   90.00
_cell.angle_beta   90.00
_cell.angle_gamma   90.00
#
_symmetry.space_group_name_H-M   'P 1'
#
loop_
_entity.id
_entity.type
_entity.pdbx_description
1 polymer ?
#
loop_
_entity_poly.entity_id
_entity_poly.type
_entity_poly.pdbx_seq_one_letter_code
_entity_poly.pdbx_strand_id
1 'polypeptide(L)'
;MQDIPFISSGYRFMVTEAPTMKMREVKGELLPATDREGRPAFVVMLFAKPRQVEGRRPGKGEEIKVTLAADPGEGFDEGTYVELIDPVLNTWQTTGEDGRITGSGLWFKALGLKPAGSGAAQRAA
;
A
#
# COMPACT_ATOMS: atom_id res chain seq x y z
N MET A 1 2.53 -17.02 1.79
CA MET A 1 3.38 -16.33 2.78
C MET A 1 2.63 -15.06 3.17
N GLN A 2 2.33 -14.83 4.45
CA GLN A 2 1.42 -13.77 4.88
C GLN A 2 2.09 -12.91 5.95
N ASP A 3 1.71 -11.64 5.99
CA ASP A 3 2.04 -10.60 6.97
C ASP A 3 3.55 -10.48 7.24
N ILE A 4 4.35 -10.49 6.16
CA ILE A 4 5.81 -10.34 6.23
C ILE A 4 6.15 -8.86 6.46
N PRO A 5 6.76 -8.47 7.58
CA PRO A 5 7.17 -7.09 7.79
C PRO A 5 8.23 -6.67 6.76
N PHE A 6 8.19 -5.42 6.30
CA PHE A 6 9.26 -4.87 5.46
C PHE A 6 9.70 -3.48 5.89
N ILE A 7 10.94 -3.13 5.55
CA ILE A 7 11.52 -1.83 5.88
C ILE A 7 11.08 -0.80 4.83
N SER A 8 10.15 0.08 5.19
CA SER A 8 9.61 1.11 4.30
C SER A 8 10.44 2.40 4.28
N SER A 9 11.31 2.62 5.27
CA SER A 9 12.09 3.87 5.43
C SER A 9 13.07 4.15 4.31
N GLY A 10 13.45 3.13 3.51
CA GLY A 10 14.27 3.28 2.31
C GLY A 10 13.55 3.95 1.14
N TYR A 11 12.25 4.24 1.26
CA TYR A 11 11.41 4.79 0.21
C TYR A 11 10.73 6.09 0.64
N ARG A 12 10.29 6.87 -0.34
CA ARG A 12 9.31 7.94 -0.19
C ARG A 12 8.02 7.48 -0.84
N PHE A 13 6.89 7.66 -0.16
CA PHE A 13 5.58 7.34 -0.68
C PHE A 13 4.80 8.63 -0.88
N MET A 14 4.30 8.83 -2.08
CA MET A 14 3.39 9.92 -2.43
C MET A 14 2.04 9.32 -2.77
N VAL A 15 0.95 9.87 -2.25
CA VAL A 15 -0.41 9.47 -2.62
C VAL A 15 -0.65 9.82 -4.09
N THR A 16 -1.05 8.84 -4.89
CA THR A 16 -1.50 9.04 -6.29
C THR A 16 -3.01 8.91 -6.44
N GLU A 17 -3.66 8.17 -5.55
CA GLU A 17 -5.11 8.19 -5.37
C GLU A 17 -5.43 8.16 -3.88
N ALA A 18 -6.29 9.07 -3.44
CA ALA A 18 -6.64 9.25 -2.03
C ALA A 18 -7.21 7.95 -1.41
N PRO A 19 -7.04 7.73 -0.09
CA PRO A 19 -7.60 6.57 0.56
C PRO A 19 -9.13 6.50 0.42
N THR A 20 -9.64 5.34 0.02
CA THR A 20 -11.09 5.08 -0.04
C THR A 20 -11.44 3.77 0.65
N MET A 21 -12.68 3.65 1.13
CA MET A 21 -13.18 2.38 1.63
C MET A 21 -13.06 1.31 0.53
N LYS A 22 -12.46 0.17 0.88
CA LYS A 22 -12.28 -0.92 -0.06
C LYS A 22 -13.60 -1.63 -0.23
N MET A 23 -14.09 -1.72 -1.45
CA MET A 23 -15.29 -2.48 -1.79
C MET A 23 -14.91 -3.86 -2.33
N ARG A 24 -15.78 -4.84 -2.11
CA ARG A 24 -15.74 -6.16 -2.73
C ARG A 24 -17.09 -6.48 -3.33
N GLU A 25 -17.09 -7.19 -4.44
CA GLU A 25 -18.33 -7.70 -5.01
C GLU A 25 -18.69 -9.04 -4.36
N VAL A 26 -19.93 -9.17 -3.90
CA VAL A 26 -20.49 -10.41 -3.38
C VAL A 26 -21.86 -10.62 -4.04
N LYS A 27 -21.98 -11.64 -4.88
CA LYS A 27 -23.22 -11.98 -5.61
C LYS A 27 -23.79 -10.79 -6.42
N GLY A 28 -22.93 -9.99 -7.05
CA GLY A 28 -23.33 -8.83 -7.85
C GLY A 28 -23.57 -7.53 -7.07
N GLU A 29 -23.43 -7.54 -5.74
CA GLU A 29 -23.53 -6.34 -4.91
C GLU A 29 -22.16 -5.87 -4.40
N LEU A 30 -21.94 -4.56 -4.41
CA LEU A 30 -20.73 -3.95 -3.83
C LEU A 30 -20.93 -3.74 -2.33
N LEU A 31 -20.15 -4.45 -1.53
CA LEU A 31 -20.14 -4.35 -0.08
C LEU A 31 -18.75 -3.91 0.41
N PRO A 32 -18.65 -3.22 1.56
CA PRO A 32 -17.37 -2.97 2.21
C PRO A 32 -16.60 -4.29 2.41
N ALA A 33 -15.33 -4.30 2.03
CA ALA A 33 -14.42 -5.36 2.36
C ALA A 33 -14.05 -5.23 3.83
N THR A 34 -14.26 -6.29 4.60
CA THR A 34 -13.97 -6.32 6.04
C THR A 34 -12.88 -7.35 6.36
N ASP A 35 -12.17 -7.13 7.45
CA ASP A 35 -11.31 -8.14 8.05
C ASP A 35 -12.11 -9.24 8.78
N ARG A 36 -11.42 -10.13 9.49
CA ARG A 36 -12.04 -11.24 10.23
C ARG A 36 -12.88 -10.77 11.42
N GLU A 37 -12.55 -9.60 11.95
CA GLU A 37 -13.25 -8.95 13.06
C GLU A 37 -14.40 -8.05 12.58
N GLY A 38 -14.63 -7.96 11.26
CA GLY A 38 -15.70 -7.16 10.66
C GLY A 38 -15.36 -5.68 10.48
N ARG A 39 -14.11 -5.27 10.68
CA ARG A 39 -13.69 -3.87 10.48
C ARG A 39 -13.48 -3.59 8.98
N PRO A 40 -13.95 -2.45 8.47
CA PRO A 40 -13.77 -2.10 7.06
C PRO A 40 -12.29 -1.85 6.76
N ALA A 41 -11.85 -2.34 5.61
CA ALA A 41 -10.54 -2.05 5.06
C ALA A 41 -10.60 -0.84 4.12
N PHE A 42 -9.48 -0.15 3.98
CA PHE A 42 -9.33 0.96 3.05
C PHE A 42 -8.23 0.64 2.04
N VAL A 43 -8.21 1.34 0.93
CA VAL A 43 -7.19 1.21 -0.11
C VAL A 43 -6.67 2.58 -0.50
N VAL A 44 -5.36 2.68 -0.69
CA VAL A 44 -4.67 3.89 -1.17
C VAL A 44 -3.70 3.50 -2.28
N MET A 45 -3.56 4.35 -3.30
CA MET A 45 -2.53 4.21 -4.32
C MET A 45 -1.35 5.10 -3.97
N LEU A 46 -0.15 4.53 -3.97
CA LEU A 46 1.08 5.22 -3.61
C LEU A 46 2.13 5.07 -4.71
N PHE A 47 2.81 6.16 -5.04
CA PHE A 47 4.07 6.10 -5.78
C PHE A 47 5.24 5.90 -4.81
N ALA A 48 5.81 4.70 -4.80
CA ALA A 48 6.95 4.31 -3.99
C ALA A 48 8.26 4.60 -4.74
N LYS A 49 8.97 5.66 -4.33
CA LYS A 49 10.26 6.05 -4.90
C LYS A 49 11.40 5.70 -3.94
N PRO A 50 12.41 4.91 -4.33
CA PRO A 50 13.60 4.70 -3.52
C PRO A 50 14.24 6.04 -3.13
N ARG A 51 14.62 6.19 -1.86
CA ARG A 51 15.41 7.34 -1.41
C ARG A 51 16.77 7.30 -2.09
N GLN A 52 17.28 8.48 -2.40
CA GLN A 52 18.61 8.61 -2.97
C GLN A 52 19.65 8.19 -1.93
N VAL A 53 20.58 7.34 -2.37
CA VAL A 53 21.74 6.92 -1.59
C VAL A 53 22.96 7.51 -2.28
N GLU A 54 23.86 8.13 -1.51
CA GLU A 54 25.08 8.73 -2.03
C GLU A 54 25.91 7.70 -2.82
N GLY A 55 26.48 8.12 -3.94
CA GLY A 55 27.25 7.25 -4.83
C GLY A 55 26.42 6.23 -5.62
N ARG A 56 25.08 6.21 -5.48
CA ARG A 56 24.19 5.34 -6.26
C ARG A 56 23.29 6.14 -7.19
N ARG A 57 23.06 5.60 -8.39
CA ARG A 57 22.07 6.17 -9.31
C ARG A 57 20.67 6.07 -8.68
N PRO A 58 19.82 7.10 -8.79
CA PRO A 58 18.46 7.04 -8.29
C PRO A 58 17.68 5.85 -8.89
N GLY A 59 17.05 5.06 -8.04
CA GLY A 59 16.19 3.95 -8.48
C GLY A 59 14.91 4.47 -9.15
N LYS A 60 14.32 3.67 -10.04
CA LYS A 60 12.98 3.94 -10.56
C LYS A 60 11.95 3.77 -9.43
N GLY A 61 10.87 4.57 -9.50
CA GLY A 61 9.75 4.39 -8.59
C GLY A 61 8.72 3.46 -9.21
N GLU A 62 7.81 2.97 -8.38
CA GLU A 62 6.73 2.07 -8.78
C GLU A 62 5.44 2.49 -8.09
N GLU A 63 4.32 2.35 -8.77
CA GLU A 63 3.01 2.55 -8.17
C GLU A 63 2.56 1.26 -7.48
N ILE A 64 2.15 1.37 -6.22
CA ILE A 64 1.69 0.25 -5.41
C ILE A 64 0.30 0.55 -4.84
N LYS A 65 -0.51 -0.50 -4.79
CA LYS A 65 -1.79 -0.50 -4.08
C LYS A 65 -1.58 -1.02 -2.66
N VAL A 66 -1.90 -0.22 -1.65
CA VAL A 66 -1.78 -0.61 -0.24
C VAL A 66 -3.17 -0.74 0.37
N THR A 67 -3.44 -1.87 1.01
CA THR A 67 -4.66 -2.04 1.82
C THR A 67 -4.37 -1.61 3.27
N LEU A 68 -5.16 -0.69 3.80
CA LEU A 68 -5.07 -0.20 5.17
C LEU A 68 -6.07 -0.94 6.06
N ALA A 69 -5.64 -1.32 7.25
CA ALA A 69 -6.49 -2.01 8.22
C ALA A 69 -7.41 -1.07 9.02
N ALA A 70 -7.13 0.23 8.99
CA ALA A 70 -7.94 1.26 9.62
C ALA A 70 -8.14 2.44 8.66
N ASP A 71 -9.19 3.24 8.93
CA ASP A 71 -9.41 4.52 8.26
C ASP A 71 -8.22 5.45 8.58
N PRO A 72 -7.49 5.95 7.58
CA PRO A 72 -6.40 6.88 7.82
C PRO A 72 -6.89 8.28 8.25
N GLY A 73 -8.16 8.61 8.05
CA GLY A 73 -8.71 9.95 8.28
C GLY A 73 -8.43 10.92 7.12
N GLU A 74 -8.61 12.21 7.40
CA GLU A 74 -8.43 13.28 6.41
C GLU A 74 -6.95 13.69 6.23
N GLY A 75 -6.66 14.46 5.18
CA GLY A 75 -5.32 15.04 4.95
C GLY A 75 -4.35 14.15 4.17
N PHE A 76 -4.88 13.16 3.45
CA PHE A 76 -4.12 12.24 2.59
C PHE A 76 -4.55 12.36 1.13
N ASP A 77 -4.70 13.60 0.66
CA ASP A 77 -5.05 13.90 -0.73
C ASP A 77 -3.90 13.54 -1.68
N GLU A 78 -4.20 13.46 -2.98
CA GLU A 78 -3.19 13.25 -4.02
C GLU A 78 -2.03 14.24 -3.90
N GLY A 79 -0.80 13.74 -4.07
CA GLY A 79 0.44 14.50 -3.89
C GLY A 79 0.96 14.54 -2.44
N THR A 80 0.16 14.11 -1.45
CA THR A 80 0.61 14.05 -0.05
C THR A 80 1.70 13.00 0.13
N TYR A 81 2.79 13.37 0.80
CA TYR A 81 3.83 12.41 1.19
C TYR A 81 3.49 11.75 2.53
N VAL A 82 3.61 10.43 2.58
CA VAL A 82 3.22 9.61 3.73
C VAL A 82 4.28 8.61 4.14
N GLU A 83 4.15 8.11 5.36
CA GLU A 83 4.82 6.91 5.85
C GLU A 83 3.76 5.84 6.19
N LEU A 84 4.09 4.58 5.90
CA LEU A 84 3.26 3.43 6.27
C LEU A 84 3.49 3.05 7.73
N ILE A 85 2.41 2.83 8.48
CA ILE A 85 2.45 2.30 9.86
C ILE A 85 2.36 0.78 9.79
N ASP A 86 3.32 0.08 10.42
CA ASP A 86 3.42 -1.39 10.44
C ASP A 86 3.21 -2.06 9.06
N PRO A 87 4.05 -1.71 8.07
CA PRO A 87 3.88 -2.22 6.72
C PRO A 87 4.24 -3.71 6.63
N VAL A 88 3.35 -4.47 6.00
CA VAL A 88 3.56 -5.89 5.70
C VAL A 88 3.25 -6.22 4.25
N LEU A 89 3.86 -7.30 3.78
CA LEU A 89 3.67 -7.83 2.44
C LEU A 89 3.19 -9.27 2.51
N ASN A 90 2.21 -9.57 1.67
CA ASN A 90 1.64 -10.90 1.51
C ASN A 90 1.93 -11.39 0.09
N THR A 91 2.13 -12.69 -0.04
CA THR A 91 2.15 -13.35 -1.35
C THR A 91 0.82 -14.07 -1.57
N TRP A 92 0.32 -13.98 -2.79
CA TRP A 92 -0.84 -14.75 -3.22
C TRP A 92 -0.46 -15.58 -4.44
N GLN A 93 -1.18 -16.68 -4.60
CA GLN A 93 -1.14 -17.50 -5.81
C GLN A 93 -2.56 -17.98 -6.11
N THR A 94 -2.86 -18.12 -7.39
CA THR A 94 -4.04 -18.81 -7.88
C THR A 94 -3.59 -20.06 -8.63
N THR A 95 -4.36 -21.13 -8.48
CA THR A 95 -4.09 -22.42 -9.09
C THR A 95 -5.27 -22.80 -9.97
N GLY A 96 -5.00 -23.29 -11.18
CA GLY A 96 -6.01 -23.84 -12.08
C GLY A 96 -6.53 -25.19 -11.59
N GLU A 97 -7.59 -25.68 -12.24
CA GLU A 97 -8.19 -26.98 -11.93
C GLU A 97 -7.21 -28.16 -12.11
N ASP A 98 -6.20 -27.99 -12.97
CA ASP A 98 -5.13 -28.96 -13.22
C ASP A 98 -3.99 -28.92 -12.19
N GLY A 99 -4.12 -28.09 -11.15
CA GLY A 99 -3.11 -27.93 -10.09
C GLY A 99 -1.93 -27.04 -10.46
N ARG A 100 -1.89 -26.44 -11.66
CA ARG A 100 -0.81 -25.50 -12.04
C ARG A 100 -1.07 -24.10 -11.53
N ILE A 101 0.00 -23.40 -11.14
CA ILE A 101 -0.08 -21.98 -10.76
C ILE A 101 -0.43 -21.17 -12.01
N THR A 102 -1.55 -20.45 -11.97
CA THR A 102 -2.04 -19.60 -13.06
C THR A 102 -1.82 -18.12 -12.78
N GLY A 103 -1.54 -17.77 -11.53
CA GLY A 103 -1.24 -16.40 -11.13
C GLY A 103 -0.50 -16.39 -9.82
N SER A 104 0.36 -15.39 -9.64
CA SER A 104 1.01 -15.11 -8.37
C SER A 104 1.31 -13.62 -8.29
N GLY A 105 1.46 -13.12 -7.08
CA GLY A 105 1.78 -11.72 -6.90
C GLY A 105 1.98 -11.33 -5.45
N LEU A 106 2.22 -10.03 -5.30
CA LEU A 106 2.43 -9.37 -4.04
C LEU A 106 1.19 -8.55 -3.69
N TRP A 107 0.93 -8.44 -2.41
CA TRP A 107 -0.10 -7.59 -1.85
C TRP A 107 0.50 -6.82 -0.69
N PHE A 108 0.41 -5.49 -0.73
CA PHE A 108 0.91 -4.62 0.33
C PHE A 108 -0.20 -4.26 1.31
N LYS A 109 0.12 -4.30 2.61
CA LYS A 109 -0.76 -3.86 3.70
C LYS A 109 -0.01 -2.94 4.65
N ALA A 110 -0.76 -2.10 5.33
CA ALA A 110 -0.29 -1.33 6.48
C ALA A 110 -1.44 -1.21 7.49
N LEU A 111 -1.10 -0.90 8.75
CA LEU A 111 -2.11 -0.55 9.74
C LEU A 111 -2.82 0.76 9.35
N GLY A 112 -2.06 1.75 8.92
CA GLY A 112 -2.54 3.07 8.52
C GLY A 112 -1.46 3.93 7.89
N LEU A 113 -1.74 5.22 7.77
CA LEU A 113 -0.85 6.24 7.23
C LEU A 113 -0.52 7.28 8.29
N LYS A 114 0.65 7.91 8.16
CA LYS A 114 0.95 9.18 8.82
C LYS A 114 1.62 10.14 7.83
N PRO A 115 1.48 11.46 8.00
CA PRO A 115 2.20 12.42 7.18
C PRO A 115 3.70 12.16 7.25
N ALA A 116 4.38 12.22 6.11
CA ALA A 116 5.84 12.17 6.09
C ALA A 116 6.39 13.46 6.73
N GLY A 117 7.30 13.33 7.70
CA GLY A 117 7.93 14.49 8.32
C GLY A 117 8.61 15.40 7.29
N SER A 118 8.79 16.68 7.63
CA SER A 118 9.27 17.77 6.76
C SER A 118 10.57 17.46 5.97
N GLY A 119 11.36 16.48 6.40
CA GLY A 119 12.54 16.00 5.68
C GLY A 119 12.24 15.25 4.35
N ALA A 120 10.99 14.86 4.08
CA ALA A 120 10.59 14.25 2.80
C ALA A 120 10.31 15.29 1.70
N ALA A 121 9.70 16.42 2.08
CA ALA A 121 9.35 17.52 1.19
C ALA A 121 10.55 18.43 0.86
N GLN A 122 11.48 18.63 1.81
CA GLN A 122 12.57 19.60 1.67
C GLN A 122 13.73 19.17 0.74
N ARG A 123 13.69 17.93 0.22
CA ARG A 123 14.66 17.43 -0.78
C ARG A 123 14.02 17.17 -2.14
N ALA A 124 12.84 17.75 -2.37
CA ALA A 124 12.12 17.71 -3.65
C ALA A 124 12.35 18.96 -4.51
N ALA A 125 13.17 19.91 -4.02
CA ALA A 125 13.65 21.08 -4.76
C ALA A 125 15.14 20.94 -5.08
#